data_AF-A0A1F7UNY9-F1
#
_entry.id   AF-A0A1F7UNY9-F1
#
_cell.length_a   1.000
_cell.length_b   1.000
_cell.length_c   1.000
_cell.angle_alpha   90.00
_cell.angle_beta   90.00
_cell.angle_gamma   90.00
#
_symmetry.space_group_name_H-M   'P 1'
#
loop_
_entity.id
_entity.type
_entity.pdbx_description
1 polymer ?
#
loop_
_entity_poly.entity_id
_entity_poly.type
_entity_poly.pdbx_seq_one_letter_code
_entity_poly.pdbx_strand_id
1 'polypeptide(L)'
;MPRLKLLKTPSLVLIAFTFWLVATLPVSAATRDSIWKNLIDAGTQTDLPGGTGNELPTIVGRIIRTGLTLLGTIFLVLIVYAGFVWILARGREEEVQKAQKIIETSVIGLVVIVIAYAISTFIFNVVIGGAGVK
;
A
#
# COMPACT_ATOMS: atom_id res chain seq x y z
N MET A 1 23.22 -35.28 17.75
CA MET A 1 21.96 -34.71 17.22
C MET A 1 20.89 -34.79 18.32
N PRO A 2 19.87 -33.91 18.50
CA PRO A 2 19.59 -32.56 18.00
C PRO A 2 18.92 -31.64 19.08
N ARG A 3 19.62 -30.69 19.72
CA ARG A 3 19.03 -29.80 20.76
C ARG A 3 18.90 -28.31 20.37
N LEU A 4 18.54 -28.04 19.12
CA LEU A 4 18.28 -26.67 18.64
C LEU A 4 16.93 -26.51 17.92
N LYS A 5 15.93 -27.34 18.24
CA LYS A 5 14.60 -27.27 17.61
C LYS A 5 13.56 -26.43 18.37
N LEU A 6 13.88 -25.96 19.58
CA LEU A 6 12.93 -25.20 20.43
C LEU A 6 13.16 -23.68 20.47
N LEU A 7 14.29 -23.17 19.97
CA LEU A 7 14.55 -21.72 19.98
C LEU A 7 13.97 -21.00 18.74
N LYS A 8 13.69 -21.73 17.66
CA LYS A 8 13.22 -21.16 16.38
C LYS A 8 11.71 -21.18 16.20
N THR A 9 10.98 -22.06 16.89
CA THR A 9 9.51 -22.13 16.83
C THR A 9 8.79 -21.02 17.60
N PRO A 10 9.20 -20.60 18.83
CA PRO A 10 8.49 -19.54 19.55
C PRO A 10 8.75 -18.14 18.95
N SER A 11 9.96 -17.88 18.44
CA SER A 11 10.29 -16.60 17.79
C SER A 11 9.50 -16.39 16.49
N LEU A 12 9.25 -17.45 15.73
CA LEU A 12 8.47 -17.40 14.49
C LEU A 12 6.96 -17.24 14.77
N VAL A 13 6.45 -17.85 15.84
CA VAL A 13 5.06 -17.64 16.31
C VAL A 13 4.85 -16.20 16.80
N LEU A 14 5.84 -15.60 17.47
CA LEU A 14 5.78 -14.19 17.89
C LEU A 14 5.73 -13.22 16.70
N ILE A 15 6.50 -13.48 15.64
CA ILE A 15 6.47 -12.66 14.41
C ILE A 15 5.15 -12.84 13.66
N ALA A 16 4.61 -14.07 13.59
CA ALA A 16 3.31 -14.31 12.98
C ALA A 16 2.16 -13.66 13.79
N PHE A 17 2.28 -13.64 15.12
CA PHE A 17 1.32 -13.00 16.02
C PHE A 17 1.38 -11.48 15.94
N THR A 18 2.57 -10.88 15.85
CA THR A 18 2.70 -9.42 15.62
C THR A 18 2.20 -9.04 14.24
N PHE A 19 2.38 -9.88 13.22
CA PHE A 19 1.84 -9.65 11.88
C PHE A 19 0.31 -9.74 11.85
N TRP A 20 -0.30 -10.71 12.55
CA TRP A 20 -1.75 -10.81 12.72
C TRP A 20 -2.33 -9.63 13.52
N LEU A 21 -1.60 -9.16 14.54
CA LEU A 21 -1.99 -8.02 15.36
C LEU A 21 -1.95 -6.71 14.57
N VAL A 22 -0.93 -6.48 13.75
CA VAL A 22 -0.84 -5.29 12.87
C VAL A 22 -1.88 -5.34 11.74
N ALA A 23 -2.20 -6.53 11.22
CA ALA A 23 -3.21 -6.71 10.17
C ALA A 23 -4.67 -6.52 10.64
N THR A 24 -4.92 -6.70 11.95
CA THR A 24 -6.25 -6.53 12.56
C THR A 24 -6.46 -5.17 13.20
N LEU A 25 -5.39 -4.39 13.43
CA LEU A 25 -5.56 -2.97 13.68
C LEU A 25 -6.27 -2.39 12.46
N PRO A 26 -7.38 -1.65 12.64
CA PRO A 26 -7.94 -0.91 11.54
C PRO A 26 -6.83 0.07 11.12
N VAL A 27 -6.14 -0.23 10.01
CA VAL A 27 -5.40 0.75 9.21
C VAL A 27 -6.48 1.66 8.64
N SER A 28 -7.06 2.43 9.54
CA SER A 28 -8.06 3.42 9.29
C SER A 28 -7.31 4.56 8.64
N ALA A 29 -7.39 4.60 7.31
CA ALA A 29 -7.31 5.83 6.53
C ALA A 29 -8.43 6.86 6.91
N ALA A 30 -9.01 6.74 8.12
CA ALA A 30 -10.27 7.32 8.55
C ALA A 30 -10.20 8.83 8.82
N THR A 31 -9.03 9.47 8.78
CA THR A 31 -8.97 10.93 8.90
C THR A 31 -9.19 11.64 7.56
N ARG A 32 -9.06 10.95 6.41
CA ARG A 32 -9.40 11.51 5.09
C ARG A 32 -10.75 11.05 4.57
N ASP A 33 -11.23 9.87 4.99
CA ASP A 33 -12.50 9.33 4.51
C ASP A 33 -13.71 10.16 5.00
N SER A 34 -13.63 10.88 6.13
CA SER A 34 -14.73 11.76 6.58
C SER A 34 -14.94 12.98 5.69
N ILE A 35 -13.88 13.61 5.17
CA ILE A 35 -14.00 14.76 4.27
C ILE A 35 -14.55 14.33 2.90
N TRP A 36 -14.11 13.17 2.39
CA TRP A 36 -14.60 12.64 1.12
C TRP A 36 -16.00 12.01 1.21
N LYS A 37 -16.34 11.36 2.33
CA LYS A 37 -17.65 10.75 2.56
C LYS A 37 -18.73 11.80 2.83
N ASN A 38 -18.42 12.86 3.59
CA ASN A 38 -19.39 13.95 3.84
C ASN A 38 -19.69 14.77 2.57
N LEU A 39 -18.77 14.88 1.61
CA LEU A 39 -19.02 15.55 0.33
C LEU A 39 -19.81 14.67 -0.66
N ILE A 40 -19.68 13.35 -0.57
CA ILE A 40 -20.46 12.38 -1.37
C ILE A 40 -21.87 12.19 -0.80
N ASP A 41 -22.01 12.12 0.54
CA ASP A 41 -23.30 12.00 1.21
C ASP A 41 -24.10 13.33 1.14
N ALA A 42 -23.42 14.49 1.06
CA ALA A 42 -24.07 15.77 0.76
C ALA A 42 -24.60 15.87 -0.69
N GLY A 43 -24.04 15.10 -1.64
CA GLY A 43 -24.52 15.03 -3.02
C GLY A 43 -25.67 14.03 -3.26
N THR A 44 -26.01 13.20 -2.28
CA THR A 44 -27.06 12.17 -2.37
C THR A 44 -28.35 12.52 -1.63
N GLN A 45 -28.40 13.65 -0.91
CA GLN A 45 -29.62 14.15 -0.25
C GLN A 45 -30.42 15.18 -1.06
N THR A 46 -29.92 15.61 -2.22
CA THR A 46 -30.72 16.41 -3.15
C THR A 46 -31.29 15.50 -4.22
N ASP A 47 -32.58 15.20 -4.10
CA ASP A 47 -33.45 14.62 -5.14
C ASP A 47 -33.43 15.48 -6.41
N LEU A 48 -32.36 15.41 -7.20
CA LEU A 48 -32.31 15.96 -8.55
C LEU A 48 -32.44 14.81 -9.54
N PRO A 49 -33.63 14.64 -10.16
CA PRO A 49 -33.80 13.68 -11.23
C PRO A 49 -33.05 14.17 -12.47
N GLY A 50 -31.78 13.77 -12.63
CA GLY A 50 -30.97 14.08 -13.81
C GLY A 50 -29.50 14.45 -13.59
N GLY A 51 -28.75 13.69 -12.78
CA GLY A 51 -27.32 13.93 -12.52
C GLY A 51 -26.40 12.77 -12.89
N THR A 52 -26.73 12.00 -13.93
CA THR A 52 -25.89 10.91 -14.46
C THR A 52 -24.62 11.49 -15.08
N GLY A 53 -23.52 11.51 -14.35
CA GLY A 53 -22.25 12.01 -14.89
C GLY A 53 -21.07 11.76 -13.95
N ASN A 54 -20.44 10.59 -14.09
CA ASN A 54 -19.12 10.20 -13.56
C ASN A 54 -19.10 9.19 -12.38
N GLU A 55 -19.99 8.20 -12.38
CA GLU A 55 -19.84 7.03 -11.51
C GLU A 55 -18.58 6.21 -11.85
N LEU A 56 -18.20 6.16 -13.12
CA LEU A 56 -17.04 5.39 -13.59
C LEU A 56 -15.70 5.89 -13.01
N PRO A 57 -15.34 7.20 -13.07
CA PRO A 57 -14.15 7.71 -12.41
C PRO A 57 -14.10 7.45 -10.90
N THR A 58 -15.24 7.56 -10.20
CA THR A 58 -15.32 7.33 -8.75
C THR A 58 -15.09 5.86 -8.38
N ILE A 59 -15.70 4.93 -9.11
CA ILE A 59 -15.52 3.49 -8.90
C ILE A 59 -14.09 3.08 -9.22
N VAL A 60 -13.54 3.56 -10.34
CA VAL A 60 -12.15 3.27 -10.76
C VAL A 60 -11.15 3.83 -9.75
N GLY A 61 -11.34 5.07 -9.27
CA GLY A 61 -10.50 5.66 -8.23
C GLY A 61 -10.50 4.87 -6.93
N ARG A 62 -11.66 4.31 -6.53
CA ARG A 62 -11.77 3.44 -5.35
C ARG A 62 -11.00 2.13 -5.52
N ILE A 63 -11.11 1.47 -6.67
CA ILE A 63 -10.39 0.23 -6.97
C ILE A 63 -8.88 0.47 -6.99
N ILE A 64 -8.43 1.53 -7.67
CA ILE A 64 -7.01 1.89 -7.74
C ILE A 64 -6.47 2.16 -6.34
N ARG A 65 -7.18 2.93 -5.51
CA ARG A 65 -6.74 3.25 -4.15
C ARG A 65 -6.58 2.00 -3.28
N THR A 66 -7.57 1.10 -3.28
CA THR A 66 -7.51 -0.15 -2.53
C THR A 66 -6.38 -1.06 -3.05
N GLY A 67 -6.24 -1.15 -4.38
CA GLY A 67 -5.16 -1.91 -5.00
C GLY A 67 -3.78 -1.38 -4.63
N LEU A 68 -3.59 -0.05 -4.66
CA LEU A 68 -2.32 0.60 -4.32
C LEU A 68 -1.92 0.37 -2.86
N THR A 69 -2.89 0.42 -1.94
CA THR A 69 -2.62 0.16 -0.51
C THR A 69 -2.19 -1.28 -0.24
N LEU A 70 -2.80 -2.25 -0.92
CA LEU A 70 -2.42 -3.66 -0.82
C LEU A 70 -1.04 -3.90 -1.43
N LEU A 71 -0.79 -3.34 -2.62
CA LEU A 71 0.51 -3.45 -3.29
C LEU A 71 1.63 -2.83 -2.45
N GLY A 72 1.45 -1.59 -1.97
CA GLY A 72 2.43 -0.91 -1.12
C GLY A 72 2.76 -1.70 0.16
N THR A 73 1.76 -2.31 0.78
CA THR A 73 1.95 -3.18 1.96
C THR A 73 2.79 -4.42 1.62
N ILE A 74 2.52 -5.08 0.48
CA ILE A 74 3.29 -6.24 0.03
C ILE A 74 4.76 -5.88 -0.20
N PHE A 75 5.03 -4.77 -0.89
CA PHE A 75 6.40 -4.30 -1.12
C PHE A 75 7.12 -3.96 0.19
N LEU A 76 6.44 -3.36 1.15
CA LEU A 76 7.00 -3.09 2.47
C LEU A 76 7.41 -4.39 3.19
N VAL A 77 6.55 -5.41 3.16
CA VAL A 77 6.85 -6.73 3.76
C VAL A 77 8.04 -7.41 3.07
N LEU A 78 8.14 -7.31 1.74
CA LEU A 78 9.28 -7.86 0.98
C LEU A 78 10.60 -7.18 1.35
N ILE A 79 10.60 -5.86 1.53
CA ILE A 79 11.79 -5.11 1.98
C ILE A 79 12.21 -5.55 3.38
N VAL A 80 11.25 -5.69 4.31
CA VAL A 80 11.53 -6.17 5.67
C VAL A 80 12.07 -7.60 5.65
N TYR A 81 11.47 -8.49 4.87
CA TYR A 81 11.94 -9.87 4.69
C TYR A 81 13.38 -9.91 4.15
N ALA A 82 13.67 -9.14 3.11
CA ALA A 82 15.01 -9.05 2.55
C ALA A 82 16.02 -8.46 3.55
N GLY A 83 15.60 -7.48 4.35
CA GLY A 83 16.40 -6.93 5.45
C GLY A 83 16.78 -7.99 6.49
N PHE A 84 15.85 -8.86 6.87
CA PHE A 84 16.15 -10.01 7.75
C PHE A 84 17.14 -10.98 7.10
N VAL A 85 16.97 -11.32 5.81
CA VAL A 85 17.91 -12.18 5.09
C VAL A 85 19.30 -11.56 5.04
N TRP A 86 19.40 -10.24 4.84
CA TRP A 86 20.67 -9.52 4.79
C TRP A 86 21.41 -9.58 6.13
N ILE A 87 20.73 -9.33 7.25
CA ILE A 87 21.31 -9.39 8.60
C ILE A 87 21.69 -10.82 8.98
N LEU A 88 20.90 -11.81 8.54
CA LEU A 88 21.10 -13.22 8.87
C LEU A 88 22.09 -13.94 7.96
N ALA A 89 22.67 -13.27 6.96
CA ALA A 89 23.56 -13.89 5.98
C ALA A 89 24.86 -14.45 6.58
N ARG A 90 25.22 -14.10 7.82
CA ARG A 90 26.39 -14.61 8.58
C ARG A 90 27.70 -14.60 7.78
N GLY A 91 27.87 -13.63 6.87
CA GLY A 91 29.06 -13.52 6.02
C GLY A 91 29.08 -14.37 4.76
N ARG A 92 27.98 -15.08 4.42
CA ARG A 92 27.84 -15.71 3.10
C ARG A 92 27.43 -14.69 2.05
N GLU A 93 28.36 -14.39 1.14
CA GLU A 93 28.15 -13.41 0.06
C GLU A 93 26.92 -13.73 -0.80
N GLU A 94 26.62 -15.01 -1.05
CA GLU A 94 25.42 -15.40 -1.81
C GLU A 94 24.11 -14.91 -1.18
N GLU A 95 24.00 -14.97 0.16
CA GLU A 95 22.79 -14.51 0.84
C GLU A 95 22.71 -12.99 0.91
N VAL A 96 23.86 -12.31 1.01
CA VAL A 96 23.94 -10.86 0.94
C VAL A 96 23.51 -10.36 -0.43
N GLN A 97 24.05 -10.91 -1.51
CA GLN A 97 23.70 -10.55 -2.88
C GLN A 97 22.22 -10.84 -3.18
N LYS A 98 21.72 -11.98 -2.69
CA LYS A 98 20.30 -12.33 -2.85
C LYS A 98 19.39 -11.32 -2.13
N ALA A 99 19.71 -10.94 -0.90
CA ALA A 99 18.94 -9.97 -0.14
C ALA A 99 18.96 -8.58 -0.81
N GLN A 100 20.14 -8.11 -1.24
CA GLN A 100 20.28 -6.84 -1.95
C GLN A 100 19.46 -6.82 -3.23
N LYS A 101 19.48 -7.90 -4.02
CA LYS A 101 18.67 -8.00 -5.25
C LYS A 101 17.16 -7.91 -4.97
N ILE A 102 16.68 -8.53 -3.89
CA ILE A 102 15.27 -8.41 -3.47
C ILE A 102 14.95 -6.98 -3.04
N ILE A 103 15.85 -6.30 -2.32
CA ILE A 103 15.67 -4.90 -1.91
C ILE A 103 15.62 -4.00 -3.15
N GLU A 104 16.58 -4.09 -4.06
CA GLU A 104 16.63 -3.29 -5.29
C GLU A 104 15.36 -3.45 -6.12
N THR A 105 14.94 -4.70 -6.37
CA THR A 105 13.72 -4.98 -7.15
C THR A 105 12.46 -4.48 -6.45
N SER A 106 12.39 -4.58 -5.11
CA SER A 106 11.26 -4.08 -4.33
C SER A 106 11.18 -2.55 -4.32
N VAL A 107 12.33 -1.88 -4.20
CA VAL A 107 12.42 -0.41 -4.22
C VAL A 107 12.02 0.12 -5.59
N ILE A 108 12.50 -0.49 -6.69
CA ILE A 108 12.12 -0.09 -8.05
C ILE A 108 10.60 -0.23 -8.24
N GLY A 109 10.01 -1.34 -7.78
CA GLY A 109 8.55 -1.53 -7.84
C GLY A 109 7.79 -0.46 -7.06
N LEU A 110 8.26 -0.10 -5.86
CA LEU A 110 7.65 0.96 -5.05
C LEU A 110 7.75 2.33 -5.74
N VAL A 111 8.91 2.66 -6.31
CA VAL A 111 9.12 3.91 -7.05
C VAL A 111 8.16 4.02 -8.24
N VAL A 112 7.98 2.95 -9.00
CA VAL A 112 7.03 2.93 -10.14
C VAL A 112 5.59 3.22 -9.68
N ILE A 113 5.16 2.63 -8.57
CA ILE A 113 3.82 2.86 -8.01
C ILE A 113 3.62 4.32 -7.63
N VAL A 114 4.61 4.92 -6.95
CA VAL A 114 4.57 6.33 -6.53
C VAL A 114 4.52 7.26 -7.74
N ILE A 115 5.36 6.99 -8.75
CA ILE A 115 5.39 7.78 -9.99
C ILE A 115 4.06 7.66 -10.75
N ALA A 116 3.49 6.46 -10.86
CA ALA A 116 2.21 6.26 -11.52
C ALA A 116 1.07 7.06 -10.85
N TYR A 117 1.06 7.09 -9.51
CA TYR A 117 0.10 7.89 -8.74
C TYR A 117 0.33 9.40 -8.91
N ALA A 118 1.59 9.84 -8.86
CA ALA A 118 1.95 11.24 -9.08
C ALA A 118 1.52 11.73 -10.47
N ILE A 119 1.74 10.92 -11.51
CA ILE A 119 1.30 11.24 -12.89
C ILE A 119 -0.23 11.27 -12.98
N SER A 120 -0.92 10.27 -12.41
CA SER A 120 -2.39 10.22 -12.45
C SER A 120 -3.01 11.46 -11.80
N THR A 121 -2.54 11.83 -10.61
CA THR A 121 -3.01 13.03 -9.91
C THR A 121 -2.63 14.32 -10.63
N PHE A 122 -1.44 14.38 -11.24
CA PHE A 122 -1.04 15.51 -12.08
C PHE A 122 -1.99 15.72 -13.26
N ILE A 123 -2.35 14.64 -13.98
CA ILE A 123 -3.29 14.72 -15.11
C ILE A 123 -4.66 15.20 -14.62
N PHE A 124 -5.19 14.65 -13.53
CA PHE A 124 -6.47 15.10 -12.97
C PHE A 124 -6.41 16.57 -12.54
N ASN A 125 -5.33 17.01 -11.89
CA ASN A 125 -5.17 18.39 -11.47
C ASN A 125 -5.05 19.36 -12.66
N VAL A 126 -4.37 18.96 -13.74
CA VAL A 126 -4.25 19.78 -14.96
C VAL A 126 -5.57 19.83 -15.73
N VAL A 127 -6.30 18.71 -15.83
CA VAL A 127 -7.58 18.64 -16.54
C VAL A 127 -8.69 19.36 -15.76
N ILE A 128 -8.75 19.20 -14.43
CA ILE A 128 -9.77 19.81 -13.58
C ILE A 128 -9.41 21.27 -13.27
N GLY A 129 -8.14 21.57 -12.99
CA GLY A 129 -7.65 22.94 -12.75
C GLY A 129 -7.54 23.78 -14.02
N GLY A 130 -7.41 23.15 -15.19
CA GLY A 130 -7.45 23.82 -16.50
C GLY A 130 -8.87 24.14 -16.99
N ALA A 131 -9.91 23.54 -16.38
CA ALA A 131 -11.31 23.76 -16.74
C ALA A 131 -11.98 24.94 -16.00
N GLY A 132 -11.26 25.72 -15.19
CA GLY A 132 -11.84 26.91 -14.58
C GLY A 132 -11.06 27.45 -13.38
N VAL A 133 -10.07 28.30 -13.66
CA VAL A 133 -9.82 29.50 -12.87
C VAL A 133 -9.84 30.69 -13.82
N LYS A 134 -11.03 30.97 -14.33
CA LYS A 134 -11.58 32.30 -14.62
C LYS A 134 -13.07 32.24 -14.35
#